data_AF-A0A412X4T2-F1
#
_entry.id   AF-A0A412X4T2-F1
#
_cell.length_a   1.000
_cell.length_b   1.000
_cell.length_c   1.000
_cell.angle_alpha   90.00
_cell.angle_beta   90.00
_cell.angle_gamma   90.00
#
_symmetry.space_group_name_H-M   'P 1'
#
loop_
_entity.id
_entity.type
_entity.pdbx_description
1 polymer ?
#
loop_
_entity_poly.entity_id
_entity_poly.type
_entity_poly.pdbx_seq_one_letter_code
_entity_poly.pdbx_strand_id
1 'polypeptide(L)'
;METPFVFGKIATDQNFTDRRVETERLLQNFRSLTNTIIISPRRWGKSSLVIHAAKQLLMSEENVKLCMIDLFNVREEEEFYTLLAKEVLTSVSSKWEEIAVNAKNFLARLIPRISFTADVESELSFGIGLEELKRNPDDILDLAEALAVSKNIRLIICIDEFQNVANFGDSLAFQKKLRAHWQRHSHVAYCLFGSKRHMLMDVFANVSMPFYKFGDLMFLQKIETEEWIPFIRQKFQMANKVIERDEVQLLVELVDNHPYYVQQLAQQVWLRTEKLVVPSIVKEAYNGLIDQLSLLFLNSMETFSNAQLGFLKALIAGEKQLSSKQTLQAYRIGTSGNVVRIKQALMEREVIDLQGNEITFQDPLFEAWLKRDWFK
;
A
#
# COMPACT_ATOMS: atom_id res chain seq x y z
N MET A 1 21.03 22.64 -0.83
CA MET A 1 19.64 23.06 -0.58
C MET A 1 18.83 21.79 -0.45
N GLU A 2 18.13 21.60 0.66
CA GLU A 2 17.28 20.42 0.84
C GLU A 2 16.05 20.53 -0.06
N THR A 3 15.72 19.47 -0.80
CA THR A 3 14.59 19.47 -1.74
C THR A 3 13.27 19.37 -0.97
N PRO A 4 12.27 20.23 -1.26
CA PRO A 4 11.10 20.39 -0.39
C PRO A 4 10.00 19.33 -0.57
N PHE A 5 10.11 18.49 -1.61
CA PHE A 5 9.16 17.44 -1.97
C PHE A 5 9.78 16.06 -1.77
N VAL A 6 8.95 15.07 -1.45
CA VAL A 6 9.40 13.69 -1.20
C VAL A 6 8.62 12.73 -2.08
N PHE A 7 9.35 11.93 -2.88
CA PHE A 7 8.79 10.81 -3.62
C PHE A 7 9.68 9.58 -3.44
N GLY A 8 9.09 8.38 -3.56
CA GLY A 8 9.81 7.10 -3.38
C GLY A 8 10.10 6.73 -1.91
N LYS A 9 9.58 7.51 -0.95
CA LYS A 9 9.65 7.26 0.49
C LYS A 9 8.29 7.50 1.13
N ILE A 10 8.11 7.03 2.36
CA ILE A 10 6.93 7.32 3.16
C ILE A 10 6.92 8.82 3.47
N ALA A 11 5.78 9.46 3.19
CA ALA A 11 5.58 10.87 3.44
C ALA A 11 5.11 11.08 4.88
N THR A 12 5.89 11.79 5.68
CA THR A 12 5.57 12.11 7.07
C THR A 12 5.59 13.63 7.29
N ASP A 13 4.91 14.06 8.36
CA ASP A 13 4.96 15.43 8.87
C ASP A 13 4.70 16.47 7.77
N GLN A 14 5.66 17.36 7.50
CA GLN A 14 5.55 18.44 6.51
C GLN A 14 5.44 17.95 5.06
N ASN A 15 5.63 16.66 4.78
CA ASN A 15 5.51 16.07 3.44
C ASN A 15 4.21 15.29 3.24
N PHE A 16 3.40 15.15 4.29
CA PHE A 16 2.06 14.57 4.24
C PHE A 16 1.03 15.70 4.09
N THR A 17 0.12 15.57 3.12
CA THR A 17 -0.93 16.56 2.86
C THR A 17 -2.28 15.87 2.68
N ASP A 18 -3.35 16.65 2.85
CA ASP A 18 -4.74 16.21 2.76
C ASP A 18 -5.05 15.01 3.69
N ARG A 19 -5.94 14.10 3.27
CA ARG A 19 -6.38 12.89 3.95
C ARG A 19 -7.04 13.14 5.29
N ARG A 20 -7.67 14.29 5.51
CA ARG A 20 -8.28 14.63 6.81
C ARG A 20 -9.42 13.68 7.16
N VAL A 21 -10.32 13.44 6.21
CA VAL A 21 -11.46 12.53 6.39
C VAL A 21 -11.00 11.10 6.60
N GLU A 22 -10.05 10.62 5.79
CA GLU A 22 -9.51 9.26 5.94
C GLU A 22 -8.71 9.10 7.22
N THR A 23 -7.94 10.12 7.64
CA THR A 23 -7.21 10.11 8.91
C THR A 23 -8.17 10.05 10.08
N GLU A 24 -9.22 10.87 10.09
CA GLU A 24 -10.21 10.90 11.16
C GLU A 24 -10.97 9.57 11.27
N ARG A 25 -11.38 9.00 10.13
CA ARG A 25 -12.03 7.67 10.10
C ARG A 25 -11.08 6.58 10.60
N LEU A 26 -9.82 6.59 10.17
CA LEU A 26 -8.84 5.60 10.60
C LEU A 26 -8.53 5.71 12.10
N LEU A 27 -8.42 6.94 12.62
CA LEU A 27 -8.27 7.20 14.05
C LEU A 27 -9.48 6.72 14.84
N GLN A 28 -10.69 6.97 14.36
CA GLN A 28 -11.91 6.48 15.00
C GLN A 28 -11.89 4.95 15.07
N ASN A 29 -11.57 4.28 13.96
CA ASN A 29 -11.49 2.82 13.91
C ASN A 29 -10.41 2.28 14.87
N PHE A 30 -9.24 2.91 14.94
CA PHE A 30 -8.20 2.49 15.88
C PHE A 30 -8.65 2.66 17.35
N ARG A 31 -9.33 3.77 17.67
CA ARG A 31 -9.86 4.01 19.01
C ARG A 31 -10.90 2.99 19.43
N SER A 32 -11.80 2.63 18.52
CA SER A 32 -12.88 1.66 18.73
C SER A 32 -12.46 0.21 18.51
N LEU A 33 -11.18 -0.06 18.25
CA LEU A 33 -10.67 -1.38 17.88
C LEU A 33 -11.44 -2.04 16.71
N THR A 34 -11.87 -1.23 15.76
CA THR A 34 -12.52 -1.70 14.54
C THR A 34 -11.47 -2.11 13.52
N ASN A 35 -11.48 -3.38 13.12
CA ASN A 35 -10.65 -3.86 12.02
C ASN A 35 -10.90 -3.00 10.79
N THR A 36 -9.83 -2.60 10.10
CA THR A 36 -9.88 -1.68 8.97
C THR A 36 -9.13 -2.27 7.80
N ILE A 37 -9.71 -2.15 6.60
CA ILE A 37 -9.10 -2.60 5.36
C ILE A 37 -8.95 -1.37 4.46
N ILE A 38 -7.71 -1.01 4.11
CA ILE A 38 -7.41 0.13 3.23
C ILE A 38 -7.04 -0.38 1.84
N ILE A 39 -7.86 -0.03 0.85
CA ILE A 39 -7.69 -0.47 -0.53
C ILE A 39 -7.41 0.74 -1.41
N SER A 40 -6.27 0.72 -2.09
CA SER A 40 -5.98 1.64 -3.19
C SER A 40 -4.83 1.16 -4.04
N PRO A 41 -4.65 1.75 -5.23
CA PRO A 41 -3.47 1.50 -6.05
C PRO A 41 -2.14 1.82 -5.38
N ARG A 42 -1.07 1.30 -5.97
CA ARG A 42 0.31 1.58 -5.54
C ARG A 42 0.57 3.09 -5.55
N ARG A 43 1.39 3.57 -4.61
CA ARG A 43 1.87 4.97 -4.56
C ARG A 43 0.81 6.06 -4.31
N TRP A 44 -0.41 5.72 -3.87
CA TRP A 44 -1.44 6.69 -3.47
C TRP A 44 -1.35 7.16 -2.01
N GLY A 45 -0.39 6.64 -1.24
CA GLY A 45 -0.08 7.12 0.11
C GLY A 45 -0.69 6.33 1.28
N LYS A 46 -1.08 5.06 1.09
CA LYS A 46 -1.65 4.21 2.17
C LYS A 46 -0.74 4.11 3.39
N SER A 47 0.52 3.68 3.20
CA SER A 47 1.46 3.49 4.32
C SER A 47 1.74 4.82 5.02
N SER A 48 1.81 5.92 4.27
CA SER A 48 1.90 7.29 4.83
C SER A 48 0.69 7.65 5.69
N LEU A 49 -0.54 7.35 5.23
CA LEU A 49 -1.78 7.58 5.97
C LEU A 49 -1.82 6.76 7.28
N VAL A 50 -1.48 5.47 7.21
CA VAL A 50 -1.45 4.58 8.39
C VAL A 50 -0.46 5.08 9.42
N ILE A 51 0.77 5.42 9.00
CA ILE A 51 1.81 5.93 9.90
C ILE A 51 1.40 7.29 10.49
N HIS A 52 0.79 8.16 9.68
CA HIS A 52 0.31 9.46 10.14
C HIS A 52 -0.77 9.31 11.22
N ALA A 53 -1.81 8.52 10.96
CA ALA A 53 -2.88 8.26 11.93
C ALA A 53 -2.35 7.57 13.18
N ALA A 54 -1.47 6.57 13.03
CA ALA A 54 -0.89 5.87 14.17
C ALA A 54 -0.04 6.80 15.04
N LYS A 55 0.78 7.68 14.44
CA LYS A 55 1.55 8.69 15.17
C LYS A 55 0.63 9.61 15.98
N GLN A 56 -0.45 10.11 15.38
CA GLN A 56 -1.41 10.94 16.10
C GLN A 56 -2.05 10.20 17.28
N LEU A 57 -2.45 8.93 17.09
CA LEU A 57 -3.04 8.12 18.14
C LEU A 57 -2.07 7.92 19.32
N LEU A 58 -0.82 7.53 19.04
CA LEU A 58 0.21 7.30 20.05
C LEU A 58 0.59 8.57 20.82
N MET A 59 0.46 9.75 20.21
CA MET A 59 0.64 11.03 20.91
C MET A 59 -0.54 11.39 21.80
N SER A 60 -1.74 10.88 21.50
CA SER A 60 -2.96 11.19 22.26
C SER A 60 -3.31 10.16 23.35
N GLU A 61 -2.82 8.92 23.24
CA GLU A 61 -3.27 7.80 24.08
C GLU A 61 -2.08 6.91 24.52
N GLU A 62 -1.78 6.88 25.82
CA GLU A 62 -0.60 6.18 26.37
C GLU A 62 -0.72 4.65 26.36
N ASN A 63 -1.94 4.12 26.47
CA ASN A 63 -2.23 2.68 26.55
C ASN A 63 -2.49 2.03 25.18
N VAL A 64 -1.93 2.60 24.10
CA VAL A 64 -2.01 2.05 22.76
C VAL A 64 -0.60 1.69 22.28
N LYS A 65 -0.46 0.52 21.67
CA LYS A 65 0.74 0.08 20.96
C LYS A 65 0.42 -0.18 19.49
N LEU A 66 1.42 0.03 18.65
CA LEU A 66 1.35 -0.20 17.21
C LEU A 66 2.35 -1.28 16.84
N CYS A 67 1.91 -2.26 16.06
CA CYS A 67 2.74 -3.27 15.42
C CYS A 67 2.62 -3.13 13.91
N MET A 68 3.73 -2.90 13.22
CA MET A 68 3.79 -2.77 11.76
C MET A 68 4.43 -4.03 11.18
N ILE A 69 3.73 -4.70 10.26
CA ILE A 69 4.18 -5.91 9.60
C ILE A 69 4.11 -5.68 8.09
N ASP A 70 5.15 -6.05 7.35
CA ASP A 70 5.17 -6.01 5.89
C ASP A 70 5.31 -7.43 5.34
N LEU A 71 4.33 -7.89 4.56
CA LEU A 71 4.31 -9.22 3.96
C LEU A 71 4.95 -9.27 2.56
N PHE A 72 5.62 -8.23 2.09
CA PHE A 72 6.19 -8.17 0.74
C PHE A 72 7.13 -9.34 0.41
N ASN A 73 7.97 -9.74 1.37
CA ASN A 73 8.96 -10.82 1.22
C ASN A 73 8.53 -12.15 1.84
N VAL A 74 7.34 -12.23 2.42
CA VAL A 74 6.82 -13.47 3.03
C VAL A 74 6.23 -14.36 1.94
N ARG A 75 6.63 -15.62 1.92
CA ARG A 75 6.22 -16.60 0.90
C ARG A 75 5.50 -17.81 1.50
N GLU A 76 5.76 -18.10 2.76
CA GLU A 76 5.22 -19.29 3.44
C GLU A 76 4.49 -18.96 4.75
N GLU A 77 3.55 -19.82 5.13
CA GLU A 77 2.77 -19.71 6.37
C GLU A 77 3.68 -19.69 7.63
N GLU A 78 4.76 -20.48 7.63
CA GLU A 78 5.71 -20.53 8.76
C GLU A 78 6.49 -19.22 8.95
N GLU A 79 6.86 -18.57 7.84
CA GLU A 79 7.51 -17.26 7.85
C GLU A 79 6.57 -16.19 8.40
N PHE A 80 5.27 -16.26 8.05
CA PHE A 80 4.26 -15.37 8.59
C PHE A 80 4.16 -15.49 10.11
N TYR A 81 4.08 -16.71 10.65
CA TYR A 81 3.98 -16.90 12.10
C TYR A 81 5.20 -16.38 12.85
N THR A 82 6.37 -16.66 12.30
CA THR A 82 7.64 -16.15 12.82
C THR A 82 7.65 -14.63 12.88
N LEU A 83 7.27 -13.99 11.77
CA LEU A 83 7.25 -12.54 11.65
C LEU A 83 6.22 -11.92 12.60
N LEU A 84 5.01 -12.48 12.65
CA LEU A 84 3.94 -12.03 13.55
C LEU A 84 4.40 -12.07 15.01
N ALA A 85 4.95 -13.20 15.46
CA ALA A 85 5.41 -13.36 16.84
C ALA A 85 6.51 -12.34 17.18
N LYS A 86 7.50 -12.19 16.30
CA LYS A 86 8.61 -11.25 16.47
C LYS A 86 8.12 -9.81 16.58
N GLU A 87 7.31 -9.35 15.63
CA GLU A 87 6.87 -7.96 15.57
C GLU A 87 5.92 -7.62 16.72
N VAL A 88 5.02 -8.54 17.10
CA VAL A 88 4.12 -8.36 18.26
C VAL A 88 4.91 -8.25 19.57
N LEU A 89 5.87 -9.15 19.81
CA LEU A 89 6.70 -9.12 21.03
C LEU A 89 7.50 -7.82 21.14
N THR A 90 8.08 -7.38 20.01
CA THR A 90 8.90 -6.16 19.93
C THR A 90 8.05 -4.89 20.10
N SER A 91 6.81 -4.89 19.58
CA SER A 91 5.92 -3.73 19.65
C SER A 91 5.36 -3.46 21.05
N VAL A 92 5.23 -4.51 21.86
CA VAL A 92 4.65 -4.43 23.21
C VAL A 92 5.70 -4.08 24.28
N SER A 93 6.98 -4.35 24.03
CA SER A 93 8.05 -4.20 25.05
C SER A 93 9.28 -3.51 24.48
N SER A 94 9.77 -2.46 25.13
CA SER A 94 10.94 -1.69 24.67
C SER A 94 12.28 -2.19 25.24
N LYS A 95 12.26 -3.05 26.27
CA LYS A 95 13.45 -3.62 26.90
C LYS A 95 13.57 -5.11 26.57
N TRP A 96 14.76 -5.53 26.13
CA TRP A 96 15.05 -6.93 25.79
C TRP A 96 14.76 -7.92 26.92
N GLU A 97 15.01 -7.52 28.17
CA GLU A 97 14.68 -8.31 29.36
C GLU A 97 13.17 -8.55 29.48
N GLU A 98 12.36 -7.54 29.15
CA GLU A 98 10.90 -7.63 29.18
C GLU A 98 10.37 -8.45 27.99
N ILE A 99 11.01 -8.35 26.82
CA ILE A 99 10.73 -9.23 25.67
C ILE A 99 10.99 -10.69 26.04
N ALA A 100 12.15 -11.00 26.63
CA ALA A 100 12.50 -12.34 27.06
C ALA A 100 11.56 -12.88 28.16
N VAL A 101 11.15 -12.03 29.10
CA VAL A 101 10.18 -12.39 30.14
C VAL A 101 8.78 -12.59 29.58
N ASN A 102 8.31 -11.76 28.64
CA ASN A 102 7.02 -11.95 27.99
C ASN A 102 7.03 -13.19 27.08
N ALA A 103 8.08 -13.37 26.29
CA ALA A 103 8.29 -14.59 25.53
C ALA A 103 8.30 -15.81 26.47
N LYS A 104 9.00 -15.77 27.60
CA LYS A 104 8.99 -16.87 28.58
C LYS A 104 7.61 -17.06 29.23
N ASN A 105 6.91 -16.00 29.65
CA ASN A 105 5.64 -16.14 30.34
C ASN A 105 4.50 -16.58 29.43
N PHE A 106 4.50 -16.14 28.18
CA PHE A 106 3.48 -16.46 27.19
C PHE A 106 3.85 -17.71 26.40
N LEU A 107 5.08 -17.82 25.89
CA LEU A 107 5.51 -18.98 25.11
C LEU A 107 5.93 -20.18 25.98
N ALA A 108 6.51 -20.00 27.19
CA ALA A 108 6.86 -21.17 28.02
C ALA A 108 5.66 -21.83 28.72
N ARG A 109 4.50 -21.14 28.78
CA ARG A 109 3.22 -21.79 29.14
C ARG A 109 2.70 -22.71 28.02
N LEU A 110 3.20 -22.50 26.80
CA LEU A 110 2.76 -23.18 25.58
C LEU A 110 3.80 -24.23 25.14
N ILE A 111 5.07 -24.03 25.49
CA ILE A 111 6.22 -24.86 25.11
C ILE A 111 7.18 -25.03 26.31
N PRO A 112 7.16 -26.17 27.02
CA PRO A 112 7.85 -26.35 28.31
C PRO A 112 9.40 -26.43 28.29
N ARG A 113 10.08 -26.22 27.15
CA ARG A 113 11.52 -26.56 26.98
C ARG A 113 12.43 -25.45 26.46
N ILE A 114 12.02 -24.19 26.48
CA ILE A 114 12.91 -23.12 26.00
C ILE A 114 13.89 -22.69 27.11
N SER A 115 15.16 -23.07 26.96
CA SER A 115 16.28 -22.50 27.72
C SER A 115 16.84 -21.29 26.98
N PHE A 116 16.62 -20.09 27.51
CA PHE A 116 17.20 -18.85 26.96
C PHE A 116 18.53 -18.56 27.66
N THR A 117 19.65 -18.66 26.93
CA THR A 117 20.94 -18.09 27.35
C THR A 117 21.02 -16.66 26.86
N ALA A 118 21.18 -15.72 27.79
CA ALA A 118 21.42 -14.31 27.50
C ALA A 118 22.89 -14.13 27.10
N ASP A 119 23.23 -14.49 25.86
CA ASP A 119 24.50 -14.08 25.24
C ASP A 119 24.23 -13.03 24.16
N VAL A 120 25.14 -12.06 24.08
CA VAL A 120 25.05 -10.78 23.38
C VAL A 120 25.08 -10.91 21.84
N GLU A 121 25.00 -12.12 21.28
CA GLU A 121 24.84 -12.38 19.84
C GLU A 121 23.37 -12.72 19.51
N SER A 122 22.61 -11.65 19.33
CA SER A 122 21.14 -11.53 19.37
C SER A 122 20.33 -12.16 18.23
N GLU A 123 20.92 -12.93 17.31
CA GLU A 123 20.17 -13.62 16.24
C GLU A 123 19.92 -15.11 16.55
N LEU A 124 20.77 -15.73 17.37
CA LEU A 124 20.75 -17.18 17.60
C LEU A 124 19.71 -17.65 18.62
N SER A 125 19.28 -16.79 19.56
CA SER A 125 18.33 -17.16 20.63
C SER A 125 16.86 -17.08 20.22
N PHE A 126 16.50 -16.29 19.21
CA PHE A 126 15.17 -16.40 18.57
C PHE A 126 15.05 -17.69 17.74
N GLY A 127 16.13 -18.11 17.06
CA GLY A 127 16.14 -19.30 16.21
C GLY A 127 15.78 -20.61 16.92
N ILE A 128 16.17 -20.78 18.19
CA ILE A 128 15.92 -22.00 18.97
C ILE A 128 14.45 -22.11 19.43
N GLY A 129 13.75 -20.98 19.66
CA GLY A 129 12.32 -20.96 19.97
C GLY A 129 11.41 -21.03 18.73
N LEU A 130 11.91 -20.60 17.57
CA LEU A 130 11.16 -20.55 16.30
C LEU A 130 10.73 -21.93 15.79
N GLU A 131 11.54 -22.97 15.95
CA GLU A 131 11.19 -24.32 15.50
C GLU A 131 10.03 -24.93 16.32
N GLU A 132 9.92 -24.58 17.60
CA GLU A 132 8.80 -25.02 18.45
C GLU A 132 7.56 -24.14 18.25
N LEU A 133 7.73 -22.84 17.95
CA LEU A 133 6.66 -21.93 17.54
C LEU A 133 5.92 -22.44 16.29
N LYS A 134 6.64 -22.99 15.31
CA LYS A 134 6.04 -23.63 14.12
C LYS A 134 5.11 -24.81 14.47
N ARG A 135 5.26 -25.43 15.65
CA ARG A 135 4.43 -26.56 16.08
C ARG A 135 3.09 -26.15 16.71
N ASN A 136 2.92 -24.88 17.08
CA ASN A 136 1.67 -24.39 17.66
C ASN A 136 1.22 -23.04 17.07
N PRO A 137 0.68 -23.04 15.83
CA PRO A 137 0.30 -21.81 15.13
C PRO A 137 -0.86 -21.06 15.82
N ASP A 138 -1.76 -21.78 16.48
CA ASP A 138 -2.95 -21.21 17.12
C ASP A 138 -2.55 -20.26 18.27
N ASP A 139 -1.55 -20.65 19.06
CA ASP A 139 -0.98 -19.86 20.15
C ASP A 139 -0.33 -18.56 19.65
N ILE A 140 0.36 -18.62 18.51
CA ILE A 140 0.99 -17.44 17.89
C ILE A 140 -0.06 -16.47 17.42
N LEU A 141 -1.16 -16.98 16.85
CA LEU A 141 -2.26 -16.15 16.40
C LEU A 141 -2.95 -15.43 17.57
N ASP A 142 -3.02 -16.04 18.75
CA ASP A 142 -3.60 -15.44 19.95
C ASP A 142 -2.60 -14.64 20.82
N LEU A 143 -1.31 -14.66 20.48
CA LEU A 143 -0.25 -13.99 21.24
C LEU A 143 -0.53 -12.49 21.44
N ALA A 144 -0.99 -11.82 20.38
CA ALA A 144 -1.31 -10.39 20.39
C ALA A 144 -2.39 -10.06 21.44
N GLU A 145 -3.49 -10.82 21.45
CA GLU A 145 -4.60 -10.64 22.39
C GLU A 145 -4.15 -10.95 23.82
N ALA A 146 -3.44 -12.06 24.01
CA ALA A 146 -2.95 -12.47 25.33
C ALA A 146 -2.04 -11.40 25.96
N LEU A 147 -1.13 -10.83 25.18
CA LEU A 147 -0.25 -9.74 25.62
C LEU A 147 -1.04 -8.46 25.92
N ALA A 148 -1.96 -8.08 25.02
CA ALA A 148 -2.76 -6.88 25.16
C ALA A 148 -3.61 -6.91 26.44
N VAL A 149 -4.29 -8.03 26.71
CA VAL A 149 -5.07 -8.26 27.94
C VAL A 149 -4.18 -8.19 29.17
N SER A 150 -3.05 -8.92 29.18
CA SER A 150 -2.20 -9.02 30.37
C SER A 150 -1.56 -7.70 30.79
N LYS A 151 -1.26 -6.83 29.82
CA LYS A 151 -0.67 -5.51 30.05
C LYS A 151 -1.71 -4.41 30.12
N ASN A 152 -2.99 -4.74 29.94
CA ASN A 152 -4.10 -3.80 29.89
C ASN A 152 -3.85 -2.68 28.87
N ILE A 153 -3.42 -3.06 27.66
CA ILE A 153 -3.17 -2.15 26.53
C ILE A 153 -4.07 -2.51 25.37
N ARG A 154 -4.22 -1.56 24.44
CA ARG A 154 -4.77 -1.80 23.10
C ARG A 154 -3.62 -1.97 22.11
N LEU A 155 -3.74 -2.97 21.23
CA LEU A 155 -2.73 -3.22 20.21
C LEU A 155 -3.33 -3.07 18.81
N ILE A 156 -2.76 -2.20 17.99
CA ILE A 156 -3.13 -2.05 16.59
C ILE A 156 -2.08 -2.77 15.75
N ILE A 157 -2.49 -3.82 15.02
CA ILE A 157 -1.63 -4.57 14.10
C ILE A 157 -1.90 -4.10 12.68
N CYS A 158 -0.95 -3.39 12.10
CA CYS A 158 -0.98 -2.90 10.75
C CYS A 158 -0.18 -3.85 9.84
N ILE A 159 -0.84 -4.47 8.87
CA ILE A 159 -0.22 -5.42 7.94
C ILE A 159 -0.27 -4.85 6.53
N ASP A 160 0.90 -4.48 6.00
CA ASP A 160 1.08 -4.05 4.61
C ASP A 160 1.23 -5.27 3.68
N GLU A 161 0.84 -5.09 2.43
CA GLU A 161 0.83 -6.10 1.38
C GLU A 161 0.08 -7.39 1.77
N PHE A 162 -1.02 -7.27 2.54
CA PHE A 162 -1.78 -8.40 3.09
C PHE A 162 -2.25 -9.40 2.03
N GLN A 163 -2.52 -8.95 0.80
CA GLN A 163 -2.93 -9.84 -0.29
C GLN A 163 -1.90 -10.95 -0.61
N ASN A 164 -0.65 -10.80 -0.18
CA ASN A 164 0.39 -11.80 -0.43
C ASN A 164 0.07 -13.15 0.21
N VAL A 165 -0.77 -13.18 1.26
CA VAL A 165 -1.26 -14.43 1.86
C VAL A 165 -2.02 -15.32 0.88
N ALA A 166 -2.56 -14.74 -0.21
CA ALA A 166 -3.22 -15.51 -1.27
C ALA A 166 -2.26 -16.41 -2.05
N ASN A 167 -0.95 -16.12 -2.00
CA ASN A 167 0.09 -16.88 -2.71
C ASN A 167 0.70 -18.01 -1.88
N PHE A 168 0.27 -18.20 -0.63
CA PHE A 168 0.73 -19.32 0.20
C PHE A 168 0.17 -20.65 -0.30
N GLY A 169 0.84 -21.76 0.03
CA GLY A 169 0.49 -23.10 -0.45
C GLY A 169 -0.99 -23.46 -0.25
N ASP A 170 -1.48 -23.45 1.00
CA ASP A 170 -2.91 -23.59 1.33
C ASP A 170 -3.48 -22.27 1.87
N SER A 171 -3.55 -21.26 0.99
CA SER A 171 -3.97 -19.91 1.34
C SER A 171 -5.38 -19.83 1.92
N LEU A 172 -6.30 -20.73 1.53
CA LEU A 172 -7.67 -20.74 2.03
C LEU A 172 -7.74 -21.28 3.47
N ALA A 173 -7.05 -22.38 3.76
CA ALA A 173 -6.98 -22.91 5.13
C ALA A 173 -6.30 -21.89 6.06
N PHE A 174 -5.20 -21.28 5.60
CA PHE A 174 -4.49 -20.24 6.34
C PHE A 174 -5.41 -19.05 6.67
N GLN A 175 -6.13 -18.50 5.69
CA GLN A 175 -7.07 -17.39 5.91
C GLN A 175 -8.22 -17.76 6.87
N LYS A 176 -8.74 -19.00 6.80
CA LYS A 176 -9.75 -19.49 7.75
C LYS A 176 -9.20 -19.53 9.17
N LYS A 177 -7.95 -19.98 9.34
CA LYS A 177 -7.27 -20.02 10.64
C LYS A 177 -7.11 -18.60 11.21
N LEU A 178 -6.58 -17.65 10.42
CA LEU A 178 -6.49 -16.25 10.84
C LEU A 178 -7.85 -15.70 11.29
N ARG A 179 -8.90 -15.87 10.48
CA ARG A 179 -10.25 -15.40 10.79
C ARG A 179 -10.78 -16.00 12.10
N ALA A 180 -10.56 -17.30 12.32
CA ALA A 180 -11.07 -18.00 13.50
C ALA A 180 -10.54 -17.42 14.82
N HIS A 181 -9.27 -16.99 14.83
CA HIS A 181 -8.62 -16.34 15.96
C HIS A 181 -8.96 -14.85 16.03
N TRP A 182 -8.63 -14.09 15.00
CA TRP A 182 -8.68 -12.62 15.03
C TRP A 182 -10.07 -12.04 15.25
N GLN A 183 -11.14 -12.77 14.86
CA GLN A 183 -12.51 -12.31 15.11
C GLN A 183 -12.91 -12.36 16.60
N ARG A 184 -12.16 -13.08 17.44
CA ARG A 184 -12.43 -13.23 18.88
C ARG A 184 -11.60 -12.25 19.72
N HIS A 185 -10.65 -11.56 19.11
CA HIS A 185 -9.80 -10.61 19.80
C HIS A 185 -10.58 -9.34 20.14
N SER A 186 -10.38 -8.86 21.35
CA SER A 186 -11.15 -7.76 21.95
C SER A 186 -10.27 -6.58 22.37
N HIS A 187 -8.94 -6.79 22.46
CA HIS A 187 -7.94 -5.77 22.79
C HIS A 187 -7.02 -5.47 21.60
N VAL A 188 -7.22 -6.18 20.48
CA VAL A 188 -6.43 -6.07 19.25
C VAL A 188 -7.33 -5.65 18.09
N ALA A 189 -6.85 -4.73 17.25
CA ALA A 189 -7.48 -4.42 15.97
C ALA A 189 -6.48 -4.54 14.83
N TYR A 190 -6.98 -4.95 13.67
CA TYR A 190 -6.18 -5.21 12.48
C TYR A 190 -6.41 -4.14 11.41
N CYS A 191 -5.35 -3.49 10.97
CA CYS A 191 -5.35 -2.59 9.82
C CYS A 191 -4.65 -3.26 8.64
N LEU A 192 -5.42 -3.81 7.71
CA LEU A 192 -4.92 -4.61 6.59
C LEU A 192 -4.93 -3.79 5.31
N PHE A 193 -3.81 -3.70 4.61
CA PHE A 193 -3.71 -2.87 3.41
C PHE A 193 -2.69 -3.42 2.42
N GLY A 194 -2.73 -2.89 1.20
CA GLY A 194 -1.82 -3.31 0.13
C GLY A 194 -2.14 -2.67 -1.21
N SER A 195 -1.25 -2.86 -2.18
CA SER A 195 -1.29 -2.18 -3.47
C SER A 195 -2.15 -2.87 -4.54
N LYS A 196 -2.31 -4.19 -4.47
CA LYS A 196 -3.10 -4.94 -5.46
C LYS A 196 -4.59 -4.93 -5.13
N ARG A 197 -5.27 -3.86 -5.55
CA ARG A 197 -6.70 -3.62 -5.35
C ARG A 197 -7.56 -4.85 -5.65
N HIS A 198 -7.38 -5.49 -6.81
CA HIS A 198 -8.19 -6.64 -7.21
C HIS A 198 -8.05 -7.82 -6.23
N MET A 199 -6.83 -8.17 -5.81
CA MET A 199 -6.60 -9.24 -4.85
C MET A 199 -7.20 -8.93 -3.47
N LEU A 200 -7.06 -7.69 -2.99
CA LEU A 200 -7.68 -7.28 -1.72
C LEU A 200 -9.22 -7.34 -1.81
N MET A 201 -9.79 -6.91 -2.93
CA MET A 201 -11.24 -7.02 -3.16
C MET A 201 -11.70 -8.47 -3.15
N ASP A 202 -10.94 -9.38 -3.76
CA ASP A 202 -11.26 -10.81 -3.72
C ASP A 202 -11.25 -11.34 -2.28
N VAL A 203 -10.26 -10.97 -1.46
CA VAL A 203 -10.15 -11.45 -0.06
C VAL A 203 -11.25 -10.89 0.86
N PHE A 204 -11.58 -9.60 0.74
CA PHE A 204 -12.42 -8.90 1.73
C PHE A 204 -13.87 -8.63 1.29
N ALA A 205 -14.14 -8.62 -0.03
CA ALA A 205 -15.47 -8.30 -0.56
C ALA A 205 -16.20 -9.52 -1.18
N ASN A 206 -15.52 -10.65 -1.37
CA ASN A 206 -16.14 -11.87 -1.87
C ASN A 206 -16.76 -12.70 -0.73
N VAL A 207 -18.06 -13.01 -0.85
CA VAL A 207 -18.83 -13.80 0.13
C VAL A 207 -18.24 -15.19 0.39
N SER A 208 -17.55 -15.78 -0.59
CA SER A 208 -16.94 -17.10 -0.43
C SER A 208 -15.63 -17.09 0.38
N MET A 209 -15.07 -15.91 0.64
CA MET A 209 -13.76 -15.78 1.28
C MET A 209 -13.86 -15.59 2.80
N PRO A 210 -12.92 -16.12 3.61
CA PRO A 210 -13.00 -16.09 5.07
C PRO A 210 -13.05 -14.67 5.67
N PHE A 211 -12.41 -13.72 4.99
CA PHE A 211 -12.30 -12.32 5.40
C PHE A 211 -13.45 -11.44 4.89
N TYR A 212 -14.52 -12.03 4.32
CA TYR A 212 -15.73 -11.30 3.96
C TYR A 212 -16.29 -10.56 5.18
N LYS A 213 -16.44 -9.23 5.04
CA LYS A 213 -16.89 -8.33 6.13
C LYS A 213 -16.06 -8.47 7.42
N PHE A 214 -14.74 -8.61 7.28
CA PHE A 214 -13.82 -8.68 8.43
C PHE A 214 -13.65 -7.35 9.18
N GLY A 215 -13.97 -6.23 8.53
CA GLY A 215 -13.80 -4.90 9.10
C GLY A 215 -14.36 -3.81 8.20
N ASP A 216 -14.07 -2.56 8.56
CA ASP A 216 -14.43 -1.37 7.81
C ASP A 216 -13.61 -1.25 6.52
N LEU A 217 -14.27 -1.12 5.37
CA LEU A 217 -13.63 -0.98 4.07
C LEU A 217 -13.45 0.49 3.72
N MET A 218 -12.19 0.90 3.56
CA MET A 218 -11.78 2.26 3.20
C MET A 218 -11.09 2.26 1.83
N PHE A 219 -11.69 2.95 0.86
CA PHE A 219 -11.09 3.16 -0.45
C PHE A 219 -10.37 4.50 -0.49
N LEU A 220 -9.04 4.47 -0.63
CA LEU A 220 -8.28 5.71 -0.76
C LEU A 220 -8.38 6.19 -2.20
N GLN A 221 -8.90 7.41 -2.39
CA GLN A 221 -8.99 8.07 -3.70
C GLN A 221 -7.72 8.86 -4.00
N LYS A 222 -7.59 9.44 -5.19
CA LYS A 222 -6.54 10.44 -5.43
C LYS A 222 -6.84 11.70 -4.61
N ILE A 223 -5.81 12.49 -4.35
CA ILE A 223 -5.96 13.76 -3.65
C ILE A 223 -6.44 14.79 -4.67
N GLU A 224 -7.51 15.52 -4.32
CA GLU A 224 -8.10 16.53 -5.19
C GLU A 224 -7.14 17.70 -5.44
N THR A 225 -7.27 18.35 -6.60
CA THR A 225 -6.38 19.44 -7.02
C THR A 225 -6.36 20.59 -6.02
N GLU A 226 -7.53 20.92 -5.45
CA GLU A 226 -7.67 22.00 -4.47
C GLU A 226 -6.87 21.77 -3.18
N GLU A 227 -6.63 20.51 -2.80
CA GLU A 227 -5.82 20.17 -1.64
C GLU A 227 -4.31 20.22 -1.95
N TRP A 228 -3.92 20.02 -3.21
CA TRP A 228 -2.53 20.15 -3.65
C TRP A 228 -2.07 21.62 -3.78
N ILE A 229 -2.97 22.52 -4.16
CA ILE A 229 -2.67 23.95 -4.36
C ILE A 229 -1.98 24.58 -3.13
N PRO A 230 -2.55 24.57 -1.92
CA PRO A 230 -1.91 25.19 -0.76
C PRO A 230 -0.59 24.49 -0.39
N PHE A 231 -0.53 23.17 -0.48
CA PHE A 231 0.66 22.38 -0.16
C PHE A 231 1.85 22.75 -1.05
N ILE A 232 1.67 22.74 -2.37
CA ILE A 232 2.74 23.04 -3.33
C ILE A 232 3.18 24.50 -3.20
N ARG A 233 2.23 25.44 -3.10
CA ARG A 233 2.56 26.87 -2.96
C ARG A 233 3.38 27.14 -1.70
N GLN A 234 3.00 26.55 -0.57
CA GLN A 234 3.74 26.69 0.69
C GLN A 234 5.19 26.21 0.54
N LYS A 235 5.42 25.05 -0.08
CA LYS A 235 6.75 24.48 -0.30
C LYS A 235 7.65 25.33 -1.20
N PHE A 236 7.08 25.95 -2.25
CA PHE A 236 7.82 26.91 -3.08
C PHE A 236 8.15 28.18 -2.31
N GLN A 237 7.20 28.71 -1.54
CA GLN A 237 7.37 29.93 -0.74
C GLN A 237 8.47 29.78 0.32
N MET A 238 8.56 28.62 0.98
CA MET A 238 9.65 28.32 1.94
C MET A 238 11.05 28.41 1.31
N ALA A 239 11.16 28.25 -0.01
CA ALA A 239 12.40 28.38 -0.77
C ALA A 239 12.55 29.74 -1.46
N ASN A 240 11.73 30.74 -1.12
CA ASN A 240 11.64 32.04 -1.80
C ASN A 240 11.32 31.94 -3.30
N LYS A 241 10.59 30.91 -3.71
CA LYS A 241 10.08 30.71 -5.07
C LYS A 241 8.57 30.94 -5.09
N VAL A 242 8.04 31.36 -6.24
CA VAL A 242 6.63 31.65 -6.44
C VAL A 242 6.09 30.73 -7.52
N ILE A 243 4.98 30.07 -7.22
CA ILE A 243 4.15 29.30 -8.15
C ILE A 243 2.70 29.74 -7.93
N GLU A 244 2.00 30.12 -9.00
CA GLU A 244 0.62 30.54 -8.92
C GLU A 244 -0.34 29.36 -9.07
N ARG A 245 -1.61 29.60 -8.75
CA ARG A 245 -2.66 28.57 -8.74
C ARG A 245 -2.71 27.80 -10.06
N ASP A 246 -2.65 28.51 -11.18
CA ASP A 246 -2.82 27.93 -12.51
C ASP A 246 -1.66 27.00 -12.89
N GLU A 247 -0.41 27.34 -12.53
CA GLU A 247 0.74 26.45 -12.73
C GLU A 247 0.66 25.21 -11.82
N VAL A 248 0.17 25.36 -10.58
CA VAL A 248 -0.05 24.19 -9.71
C VAL A 248 -1.15 23.29 -10.28
N GLN A 249 -2.26 23.87 -10.73
CA GLN A 249 -3.36 23.13 -11.35
C GLN A 249 -2.88 22.36 -12.58
N LEU A 250 -2.16 23.03 -13.49
CA LEU A 250 -1.56 22.40 -14.67
C LEU A 250 -0.64 21.23 -14.28
N LEU A 251 0.22 21.44 -13.27
CA LEU A 251 1.15 20.42 -12.79
C LEU A 251 0.41 19.17 -12.29
N VAL A 252 -0.61 19.37 -11.46
CA VAL A 252 -1.36 18.30 -10.79
C VAL A 252 -2.20 17.51 -11.79
N GLU A 253 -2.88 18.21 -12.72
CA GLU A 253 -3.71 17.59 -13.77
C GLU A 253 -2.89 16.80 -14.79
N LEU A 254 -1.68 17.27 -15.15
CA LEU A 254 -0.80 16.56 -16.09
C LEU A 254 -0.42 15.16 -15.64
N VAL A 255 -0.42 14.92 -14.32
CA VAL A 255 -0.11 13.63 -13.73
C VAL A 255 -1.33 12.98 -13.09
N ASP A 256 -2.53 13.41 -13.52
CA ASP A 256 -3.81 12.82 -13.14
C ASP A 256 -3.94 12.69 -11.62
N ASN A 257 -3.56 13.75 -10.89
CA ASN A 257 -3.61 13.88 -9.44
C ASN A 257 -2.89 12.76 -8.67
N HIS A 258 -2.01 12.01 -9.33
CA HIS A 258 -1.37 10.82 -8.77
C HIS A 258 -0.33 11.23 -7.71
N PRO A 259 -0.51 10.92 -6.41
CA PRO A 259 0.25 11.57 -5.32
C PRO A 259 1.77 11.48 -5.45
N TYR A 260 2.29 10.36 -5.91
CA TYR A 260 3.72 10.19 -6.16
C TYR A 260 4.22 11.08 -7.31
N TYR A 261 3.46 11.17 -8.41
CA TYR A 261 3.87 11.92 -9.58
C TYR A 261 3.64 13.43 -9.39
N VAL A 262 2.65 13.84 -8.60
CA VAL A 262 2.48 15.23 -8.17
C VAL A 262 3.73 15.72 -7.44
N GLN A 263 4.20 14.98 -6.42
CA GLN A 263 5.41 15.38 -5.70
C GLN A 263 6.67 15.30 -6.57
N GLN A 264 6.80 14.27 -7.42
CA GLN A 264 7.93 14.13 -8.33
C GLN A 264 7.99 15.29 -9.35
N LEU A 265 6.87 15.62 -9.99
CA LEU A 265 6.80 16.71 -10.95
C LEU A 265 6.98 18.07 -10.26
N ALA A 266 6.39 18.29 -9.09
CA ALA A 266 6.62 19.49 -8.29
C ALA A 266 8.11 19.69 -7.96
N GLN A 267 8.83 18.62 -7.63
CA GLN A 267 10.28 18.67 -7.43
C GLN A 267 11.02 19.04 -8.72
N GLN A 268 10.65 18.45 -9.87
CA GLN A 268 11.28 18.76 -11.15
C GLN A 268 11.05 20.22 -11.56
N VAL A 269 9.84 20.75 -11.36
CA VAL A 269 9.51 22.16 -11.59
C VAL A 269 10.31 23.06 -10.63
N TRP A 270 10.38 22.69 -9.36
CA TRP A 270 11.14 23.43 -8.36
C TRP A 270 12.63 23.51 -8.71
N LEU A 271 13.24 22.43 -9.17
CA LEU A 271 14.65 22.38 -9.57
C LEU A 271 14.95 23.25 -10.79
N ARG A 272 13.98 23.42 -11.70
CA ARG A 272 14.09 24.23 -12.92
C ARG A 272 13.69 25.70 -12.72
N THR A 273 13.26 26.06 -11.52
CA THR A 273 12.77 27.41 -11.22
C THR A 273 13.76 28.15 -10.33
N GLU A 274 14.20 29.32 -10.75
CA GLU A 274 14.98 30.21 -9.87
C GLU A 274 14.07 30.99 -8.93
N LYS A 275 13.05 31.70 -9.46
CA LYS A 275 12.18 32.59 -8.68
C LYS A 275 10.70 32.46 -8.98
N LEU A 276 10.29 32.45 -10.25
CA LEU A 276 8.89 32.39 -10.67
C LEU A 276 8.67 31.20 -11.61
N VAL A 277 7.67 30.38 -11.33
CA VAL A 277 7.23 29.31 -12.22
C VAL A 277 6.39 29.91 -13.34
N VAL A 278 6.63 29.45 -14.57
CA VAL A 278 5.80 29.75 -15.75
C VAL A 278 5.36 28.44 -16.40
N PRO A 279 4.27 28.42 -17.21
CA PRO A 279 3.73 27.19 -17.77
C PRO A 279 4.71 26.35 -18.60
N SER A 280 5.69 26.98 -19.27
CA SER A 280 6.71 26.26 -20.03
C SER A 280 7.60 25.39 -19.14
N ILE A 281 7.98 25.88 -17.95
CA ILE A 281 8.79 25.10 -16.98
C ILE A 281 8.04 23.83 -16.56
N VAL A 282 6.72 23.93 -16.33
CA VAL A 282 5.88 22.78 -15.96
C VAL A 282 5.86 21.75 -17.08
N LYS A 283 5.63 22.20 -18.33
CA LYS A 283 5.58 21.32 -19.51
C LYS A 283 6.94 20.68 -19.82
N GLU A 284 8.03 21.42 -19.68
CA GLU A 284 9.40 20.92 -19.84
C GLU A 284 9.75 19.88 -18.77
N ALA A 285 9.39 20.14 -17.51
CA ALA A 285 9.57 19.19 -16.42
C ALA A 285 8.78 17.89 -16.65
N TYR A 286 7.53 18.02 -17.11
CA TYR A 286 6.65 16.89 -17.42
C TYR A 286 7.18 16.04 -18.58
N ASN A 287 7.56 16.67 -19.70
CA ASN A 287 8.16 15.95 -20.82
C ASN A 287 9.47 15.27 -20.42
N GLY A 288 10.31 15.95 -19.62
CA GLY A 288 11.53 15.37 -19.09
C GLY A 288 11.29 14.14 -18.21
N LEU A 289 10.20 14.09 -17.42
CA LEU A 289 9.83 12.89 -16.67
C LEU A 289 9.43 11.73 -17.59
N ILE A 290 8.64 12.00 -18.64
CA ILE A 290 8.29 10.97 -19.63
C ILE A 290 9.55 10.45 -20.34
N ASP A 291 10.45 11.34 -20.74
CA ASP A 291 11.71 10.97 -21.39
C ASP A 291 12.58 10.10 -20.49
N GLN A 292 12.68 10.44 -19.20
CA GLN A 292 13.42 9.65 -18.21
C GLN A 292 12.88 8.22 -18.05
N LEU A 293 11.57 8.03 -18.16
CA LEU A 293 10.92 6.73 -18.00
C LEU A 293 10.78 5.95 -19.32
N SER A 294 11.01 6.59 -20.47
CA SER A 294 10.82 6.00 -21.80
C SER A 294 11.49 4.64 -21.96
N LEU A 295 12.74 4.48 -21.52
CA LEU A 295 13.45 3.19 -21.64
C LEU A 295 12.79 2.09 -20.80
N LEU A 296 12.30 2.42 -19.61
CA LEU A 296 11.59 1.48 -18.74
C LEU A 296 10.24 1.07 -19.35
N PHE A 297 9.55 2.03 -19.98
CA PHE A 297 8.31 1.78 -20.69
C PHE A 297 8.53 0.92 -21.93
N LEU A 298 9.58 1.18 -22.73
CA LEU A 298 9.97 0.35 -23.88
C LEU A 298 10.20 -1.10 -23.47
N ASN A 299 10.99 -1.35 -22.42
CA ASN A 299 11.23 -2.70 -21.91
C ASN A 299 9.93 -3.38 -21.47
N SER A 300 9.00 -2.62 -20.89
CA SER A 300 7.67 -3.15 -20.52
C SER A 300 6.87 -3.56 -21.75
N MET A 301 6.97 -2.81 -22.85
CA MET A 301 6.26 -3.10 -24.11
C MET A 301 6.67 -4.43 -24.75
N GLU A 302 7.95 -4.80 -24.64
CA GLU A 302 8.46 -6.08 -25.17
C GLU A 302 7.81 -7.30 -24.51
N THR A 303 7.28 -7.15 -23.29
CA THR A 303 6.61 -8.23 -22.57
C THR A 303 5.14 -8.41 -22.94
N PHE A 304 4.55 -7.47 -23.70
CA PHE A 304 3.15 -7.54 -24.09
C PHE A 304 2.98 -8.27 -25.42
N SER A 305 1.97 -9.16 -25.46
CA SER A 305 1.52 -9.77 -26.71
C SER A 305 0.89 -8.73 -27.64
N ASN A 306 0.89 -9.00 -28.95
CA ASN A 306 0.23 -8.14 -29.94
C ASN A 306 -1.24 -7.85 -29.62
N ALA A 307 -1.96 -8.81 -29.03
CA ALA A 307 -3.35 -8.61 -28.64
C ALA A 307 -3.48 -7.67 -27.43
N GLN A 308 -2.56 -7.72 -26.47
CA GLN A 308 -2.49 -6.76 -25.36
C GLN A 308 -2.13 -5.37 -25.86
N LEU A 309 -1.16 -5.24 -26.78
CA LEU A 309 -0.81 -3.97 -27.41
C LEU A 309 -2.00 -3.37 -28.17
N GLY A 310 -2.72 -4.18 -28.93
CA GLY A 310 -3.96 -3.79 -29.59
C GLY A 310 -5.02 -3.29 -28.60
N PHE A 311 -5.17 -3.98 -27.48
CA PHE A 311 -6.10 -3.59 -26.43
C PHE A 311 -5.72 -2.24 -25.79
N LEU A 312 -4.44 -2.04 -25.46
CA LEU A 312 -3.95 -0.75 -24.96
C LEU A 312 -4.15 0.38 -25.98
N LYS A 313 -3.91 0.12 -27.27
CA LYS A 313 -4.17 1.10 -28.34
C LYS A 313 -5.64 1.48 -28.44
N ALA A 314 -6.54 0.51 -28.28
CA ALA A 314 -7.99 0.76 -28.25
C ALA A 314 -8.40 1.63 -27.06
N LEU A 315 -7.81 1.41 -25.88
CA LEU A 315 -8.02 2.26 -24.70
C LEU A 315 -7.57 3.71 -24.96
N ILE A 316 -6.37 3.88 -25.51
CA ILE A 316 -5.84 5.21 -25.85
C ILE A 316 -6.73 5.93 -26.87
N ALA A 317 -7.32 5.19 -27.83
CA ALA A 317 -8.24 5.75 -28.81
C ALA A 317 -9.64 6.07 -28.24
N GLY A 318 -9.93 5.74 -26.98
CA GLY A 318 -11.21 6.03 -26.33
C GLY A 318 -12.34 5.05 -26.69
N GLU A 319 -12.01 3.83 -27.12
CA GLU A 319 -12.99 2.81 -27.49
C GLU A 319 -13.81 2.34 -26.28
N LYS A 320 -15.12 2.59 -26.29
CA LYS A 320 -16.02 2.19 -25.18
C LYS A 320 -16.40 0.70 -25.21
N GLN A 321 -16.43 0.08 -26.39
CA GLN A 321 -16.88 -1.30 -26.57
C GLN A 321 -15.74 -2.22 -27.01
N LEU A 322 -14.80 -2.47 -26.09
CA LEU A 322 -13.57 -3.25 -26.34
C LEU A 322 -13.80 -4.69 -26.83
N SER A 323 -14.99 -5.25 -26.58
CA SER A 323 -15.39 -6.60 -27.03
C SER A 323 -16.25 -6.61 -28.29
N SER A 324 -16.53 -5.45 -28.89
CA SER A 324 -17.30 -5.36 -30.14
C SER A 324 -16.52 -5.95 -31.31
N LYS A 325 -17.22 -6.53 -32.28
CA LYS A 325 -16.58 -7.09 -33.49
C LYS A 325 -15.72 -6.05 -34.21
N GLN A 326 -16.18 -4.79 -34.24
CA GLN A 326 -15.47 -3.67 -34.85
C GLN A 326 -14.14 -3.40 -34.14
N THR A 327 -14.14 -3.22 -32.83
CA THR A 327 -12.91 -2.94 -32.05
C THR A 327 -11.96 -4.15 -32.08
N LEU A 328 -12.48 -5.37 -31.96
CA LEU A 328 -11.67 -6.59 -32.02
C LEU A 328 -10.89 -6.71 -33.34
N GLN A 329 -11.53 -6.38 -34.47
CA GLN A 329 -10.90 -6.39 -35.79
C GLN A 329 -9.94 -5.22 -35.98
N ALA A 330 -10.37 -4.00 -35.67
CA ALA A 330 -9.59 -2.78 -35.86
C ALA A 330 -8.24 -2.82 -35.11
N TYR A 331 -8.24 -3.35 -33.88
CA TYR A 331 -7.06 -3.40 -33.03
C TYR A 331 -6.44 -4.79 -32.89
N ARG A 332 -6.94 -5.80 -33.64
CA ARG A 332 -6.41 -7.18 -33.63
C ARG A 332 -6.34 -7.82 -32.24
N ILE A 333 -7.35 -7.55 -31.39
CA ILE A 333 -7.43 -8.03 -30.00
C ILE A 333 -7.81 -9.53 -29.96
N GLY A 334 -8.36 -10.07 -31.05
CA GLY A 334 -8.78 -11.46 -31.16
C GLY A 334 -10.26 -11.63 -30.87
N THR A 335 -10.62 -12.37 -29.83
CA THR A 335 -12.02 -12.70 -29.50
C THR A 335 -12.50 -11.99 -28.24
N SER A 336 -13.82 -11.92 -28.03
CA SER A 336 -14.40 -11.33 -26.80
C SER A 336 -13.94 -12.07 -25.53
N GLY A 337 -13.75 -13.39 -25.58
CA GLY A 337 -13.16 -14.15 -24.47
C GLY A 337 -11.70 -13.80 -24.20
N ASN A 338 -10.94 -13.44 -25.24
CA ASN A 338 -9.56 -12.97 -25.09
C ASN A 338 -9.48 -11.62 -24.38
N VAL A 339 -10.46 -10.73 -24.58
CA VAL A 339 -10.53 -9.44 -23.87
C VAL A 339 -10.54 -9.62 -22.35
N VAL A 340 -11.28 -10.60 -21.84
CA VAL A 340 -11.33 -10.88 -20.39
C VAL A 340 -9.96 -11.32 -19.87
N ARG A 341 -9.29 -12.23 -20.59
CA ARG A 341 -7.94 -12.70 -20.24
C ARG A 341 -6.90 -11.58 -20.33
N ILE A 342 -7.00 -10.71 -21.33
CA ILE A 342 -6.13 -9.55 -21.48
C ILE A 342 -6.30 -8.58 -20.31
N LYS A 343 -7.55 -8.26 -19.95
CA LYS A 343 -7.84 -7.41 -18.79
C LYS A 343 -7.23 -7.98 -17.52
N GLN A 344 -7.48 -9.26 -17.24
CA GLN A 344 -6.91 -9.97 -16.09
C GLN A 344 -5.38 -9.84 -16.06
N ALA A 345 -4.71 -10.21 -17.16
CA ALA A 345 -3.26 -10.17 -17.26
C ALA A 345 -2.67 -8.76 -17.11
N LEU A 346 -3.35 -7.72 -17.63
CA LEU A 346 -2.91 -6.33 -17.49
C LEU A 346 -3.15 -5.78 -16.08
N MET A 347 -4.21 -6.20 -15.39
CA MET A 347 -4.44 -5.86 -13.97
C MET A 347 -3.42 -6.54 -13.05
N GLU A 348 -3.11 -7.82 -13.28
CA GLU A 348 -2.08 -8.57 -12.54
C GLU A 348 -0.69 -7.94 -12.68
N ARG A 349 -0.40 -7.38 -13.87
CA ARG A 349 0.82 -6.62 -14.16
C ARG A 349 0.75 -5.15 -13.71
N GLU A 350 -0.32 -4.73 -13.04
CA GLU A 350 -0.54 -3.35 -12.57
C GLU A 350 -0.45 -2.29 -13.69
N VAL A 351 -0.84 -2.64 -14.92
CA VAL A 351 -0.86 -1.69 -16.06
C VAL A 351 -2.16 -0.89 -16.08
N ILE A 352 -3.27 -1.58 -15.79
CA ILE A 352 -4.62 -1.00 -15.75
C ILE A 352 -5.31 -1.33 -14.43
N ASP A 353 -6.34 -0.55 -14.10
CA ASP A 353 -7.31 -0.85 -13.04
C ASP A 353 -8.74 -0.87 -13.57
N LEU A 354 -9.64 -1.41 -12.76
CA LEU A 354 -11.09 -1.31 -12.96
C LEU A 354 -11.72 -0.50 -11.83
N GLN A 355 -12.32 0.63 -12.20
CA GLN A 355 -13.16 1.42 -11.32
C GLN A 355 -14.61 1.34 -11.80
N GLY A 356 -15.38 0.43 -11.20
CA GLY A 356 -16.71 0.09 -11.72
C GLY A 356 -16.59 -0.52 -13.12
N ASN A 357 -17.13 0.17 -14.13
CA ASN A 357 -17.07 -0.24 -15.53
C ASN A 357 -15.95 0.46 -16.33
N GLU A 358 -15.24 1.40 -15.70
CA GLU A 358 -14.20 2.18 -16.35
C GLU A 358 -12.83 1.52 -16.19
N ILE A 359 -12.05 1.57 -17.26
CA ILE A 359 -10.68 1.04 -17.30
C ILE A 359 -9.74 2.24 -17.30
N THR A 360 -8.89 2.32 -16.28
CA THR A 360 -7.92 3.41 -16.13
C THR A 360 -6.50 2.86 -16.19
N PHE A 361 -5.56 3.65 -16.69
CA PHE A 361 -4.14 3.32 -16.53
C PHE A 361 -3.71 3.56 -15.08
N GLN A 362 -2.91 2.65 -14.53
CA GLN A 362 -2.37 2.81 -13.18
C GLN A 362 -1.26 3.88 -13.14
N ASP A 363 -0.51 3.99 -14.23
CA ASP A 363 0.57 4.95 -14.38
C ASP A 363 0.20 6.01 -15.43
N PRO A 364 -0.10 7.26 -15.02
CA PRO A 364 -0.47 8.32 -15.95
C PRO A 364 0.68 8.76 -16.87
N LEU A 365 1.94 8.60 -16.44
CA LEU A 365 3.10 8.89 -17.31
C LEU A 365 3.29 7.81 -18.37
N PHE A 366 2.96 6.56 -18.04
CA PHE A 366 2.93 5.49 -19.04
C PHE A 366 1.82 5.73 -20.08
N GLU A 367 0.62 6.11 -19.65
CA GLU A 367 -0.46 6.49 -20.57
C GLU A 367 -0.04 7.65 -21.48
N ALA A 368 0.55 8.70 -20.90
CA ALA A 368 1.06 9.84 -21.64
C ALA A 368 2.14 9.45 -22.65
N TRP A 369 3.07 8.57 -22.26
CA TRP A 369 4.09 8.03 -23.15
C TRP A 369 3.52 7.20 -24.29
N LEU A 370 2.51 6.36 -24.03
CA LEU A 370 1.83 5.58 -25.05
C LEU A 370 1.18 6.49 -26.12
N LYS A 371 0.49 7.55 -25.67
CA LYS A 371 -0.10 8.57 -26.55
C LYS A 371 0.96 9.35 -27.30
N ARG A 372 1.99 9.79 -26.58
CA ARG A 372 2.98 10.72 -27.08
C ARG A 372 3.95 10.04 -28.00
N ASP A 373 4.42 8.81 -27.74
CA ASP A 373 5.61 8.23 -28.39
C ASP A 373 5.36 6.88 -29.07
N TRP A 374 4.56 5.99 -28.48
CA TRP A 374 4.44 4.61 -28.95
C TRP A 374 3.36 4.39 -30.03
N PHE A 375 2.15 4.92 -29.82
CA PHE A 375 1.01 4.70 -30.72
C PHE A 375 0.76 5.84 -31.72
N LYS A 376 1.75 6.73 -31.91
CA LYS A 376 1.71 7.85 -32.88
C LYS A 376 1.15 7.45 -34.24
#